data_AF-A0A9W4RWU4-F1
#
_entry.id   AF-A0A9W4RWU4-F1
#
_cell.length_a   1.000
_cell.length_b   1.000
_cell.length_c   1.000
_cell.angle_alpha   90.00
_cell.angle_beta   90.00
_cell.angle_gamma   90.00
#
_symmetry.space_group_name_H-M   'P 1'
#
loop_
_entity.id
_entity.type
_entity.pdbx_description
1 polymer ?
#
loop_
_entity_poly.entity_id
_entity_poly.type
_entity_poly.pdbx_seq_one_letter_code
_entity_poly.pdbx_strand_id
1 'polypeptide(L)'
;MSYPTRSLSTRLPGTGSQNASSAGPSPMLVARITEKKAELEHLRELRDLSAAVAGQMEALEQKLSTLSDGTEAIAMVIGNWHNVLGAINMASDEPSENEDHSMPLPQTLVRIPTEHAPTLQAQAENAAESAENTSTLS
;
A
#
# COMPACT_ATOMS: atom_id res chain seq x y z
N MET A 1 34.49 26.02 2.43
CA MET A 1 33.94 25.70 1.10
C MET A 1 33.91 26.99 0.30
N SER A 2 34.79 27.12 -0.70
CA SER A 2 34.94 28.36 -1.48
C SER A 2 34.25 28.18 -2.82
N TYR A 3 33.23 29.00 -3.10
CA TYR A 3 32.50 28.95 -4.37
C TYR A 3 33.25 29.75 -5.45
N PRO A 4 33.39 29.24 -6.69
CA PRO A 4 33.98 30.02 -7.75
C PRO A 4 33.02 31.12 -8.20
N THR A 5 33.48 32.36 -8.20
CA THR A 5 32.75 33.50 -8.74
C THR A 5 32.68 33.37 -10.27
N ARG A 6 31.46 33.30 -10.80
CA ARG A 6 31.18 33.31 -12.23
C ARG A 6 31.67 34.63 -12.82
N SER A 7 32.80 34.63 -13.53
CA SER A 7 33.25 35.76 -14.33
C SER A 7 32.38 35.86 -15.58
N LEU A 8 31.31 36.66 -15.50
CA LEU A 8 30.54 37.12 -16.67
C LEU A 8 31.43 38.05 -17.51
N SER A 9 32.15 37.52 -18.49
CA SER A 9 32.69 38.35 -19.57
C SER A 9 31.55 38.81 -20.48
N THR A 10 31.03 40.01 -20.22
CA THR A 10 30.22 40.77 -21.18
C THR A 10 31.07 41.00 -22.44
N ARG A 11 30.75 40.29 -23.53
CA ARG A 11 31.39 40.44 -24.83
C ARG A 11 30.66 41.55 -25.59
N LEU A 12 31.28 42.73 -25.70
CA LEU A 12 30.85 43.77 -26.64
C LEU A 12 31.11 43.29 -28.09
N PRO A 13 30.17 43.39 -29.03
CA PRO A 13 30.43 43.16 -30.44
C PRO A 13 30.95 44.45 -31.07
N GLY A 14 32.21 44.46 -31.52
CA GLY A 14 32.75 45.63 -32.20
C GLY A 14 34.18 45.48 -32.72
N THR A 15 34.28 45.23 -34.03
CA THR A 15 35.36 45.59 -34.97
C THR A 15 36.77 45.04 -34.69
N GLY A 16 37.25 44.17 -35.60
CA GLY A 16 38.64 43.74 -35.64
C GLY A 16 38.84 42.52 -36.51
N SER A 17 38.96 42.75 -37.81
CA SER A 17 39.42 41.77 -38.81
C SER A 17 40.78 41.17 -38.44
N GLN A 18 40.91 39.85 -38.57
CA GLN A 18 42.03 39.09 -39.17
C GLN A 18 42.28 37.75 -38.48
N ASN A 19 42.50 36.72 -39.31
CA ASN A 19 43.00 35.38 -38.98
C ASN A 19 42.04 34.39 -38.26
N ALA A 20 41.09 33.88 -39.03
CA ALA A 20 40.52 32.55 -38.79
C ALA A 20 41.53 31.45 -39.16
N SER A 21 42.67 31.40 -38.48
CA SER A 21 43.64 30.33 -38.60
C SER A 21 43.41 29.30 -37.50
N SER A 22 42.78 28.18 -37.88
CA SER A 22 43.08 26.81 -37.39
C SER A 22 43.66 26.68 -35.98
N ALA A 23 42.99 27.20 -34.96
CA ALA A 23 43.36 26.99 -33.58
C ALA A 23 42.49 25.86 -33.03
N GLY A 24 43.10 24.72 -32.71
CA GLY A 24 42.47 23.66 -31.93
C GLY A 24 41.88 24.21 -30.62
N PRO A 25 41.02 23.44 -29.93
CA PRO A 25 40.34 23.90 -28.74
C PRO A 25 41.36 24.45 -27.72
N SER A 26 41.14 25.67 -27.23
CA SER A 26 42.06 26.32 -26.28
C SER A 26 42.24 25.42 -25.05
N PRO A 27 43.47 25.20 -24.55
CA PRO A 27 43.74 24.22 -23.49
C PRO A 27 42.95 24.47 -22.19
N MET A 28 42.67 25.75 -21.88
CA MET A 28 41.79 26.14 -20.78
C MET A 28 40.33 25.68 -20.93
N LEU A 29 39.81 25.66 -22.17
CA LEU A 29 38.46 25.17 -22.45
C LEU A 29 38.41 23.65 -22.32
N VAL A 30 39.46 22.95 -22.78
CA VAL A 30 39.58 21.50 -22.62
C VAL A 30 39.58 21.12 -21.14
N ALA A 31 40.32 21.83 -20.29
CA ALA A 31 40.35 21.58 -18.84
C ALA A 31 38.98 21.79 -18.17
N ARG A 32 38.23 22.84 -18.56
CA ARG A 32 36.87 23.07 -18.07
C ARG A 32 35.88 22.01 -18.56
N ILE A 33 36.06 21.51 -19.78
CA ILE A 33 35.22 20.43 -20.32
C ILE A 33 35.45 19.14 -19.54
N THR A 34 36.70 18.80 -19.21
CA THR A 34 37.00 17.61 -18.40
C THR A 34 36.43 17.72 -16.99
N GLU A 35 36.55 18.90 -16.36
CA GLU A 35 35.93 19.17 -15.05
C GLU A 35 34.40 19.03 -15.11
N LYS A 36 33.75 19.64 -16.10
CA LYS A 36 32.29 19.54 -16.24
C LYS A 36 31.80 18.13 -16.57
N LYS A 37 32.60 17.32 -17.27
CA LYS A 37 32.29 15.91 -17.48
C LYS A 37 32.31 15.12 -16.17
N ALA A 38 33.30 15.36 -15.31
CA ALA A 38 33.36 14.74 -13.99
C ALA A 38 32.20 15.18 -13.09
N GLU A 39 31.84 16.47 -13.10
CA GLU A 39 30.65 16.96 -12.36
C GLU A 39 29.36 16.29 -12.85
N LEU A 40 29.20 16.12 -14.17
CA LEU A 40 28.02 15.47 -14.73
C LEU A 40 27.93 13.99 -14.37
N GLU A 41 29.06 13.30 -14.29
CA GLU A 41 29.12 11.92 -13.83
C GLU A 41 28.63 11.81 -12.38
N HIS A 42 29.14 12.64 -11.47
CA HIS A 42 28.70 12.67 -10.09
C HIS A 42 27.20 13.03 -9.96
N LEU A 43 26.69 13.96 -10.78
CA LEU A 43 25.26 14.27 -10.80
C LEU A 43 24.39 13.11 -11.31
N ARG A 44 24.91 12.30 -12.22
CA ARG A 44 24.22 11.08 -12.68
C ARG A 44 24.16 10.04 -11.57
N GLU A 45 25.27 9.82 -10.87
CA GLU A 45 25.31 8.93 -9.70
C GLU A 45 24.31 9.36 -8.63
N LEU A 46 24.27 10.66 -8.30
CA LEU A 46 23.30 11.20 -7.34
C LEU A 46 21.86 10.98 -7.80
N ARG A 47 21.57 11.16 -9.09
CA ARG A 47 20.25 10.91 -9.66
C ARG A 47 19.88 9.42 -9.59
N ASP A 48 20.80 8.53 -9.90
CA ASP A 48 20.57 7.09 -9.85
C ASP A 48 20.39 6.60 -8.40
N LEU A 49 21.14 7.16 -7.45
CA LEU A 49 20.97 6.89 -6.02
C LEU A 49 19.63 7.43 -5.52
N SER A 50 19.23 8.63 -5.93
CA SER A 50 17.91 9.19 -5.61
C SER A 50 16.77 8.35 -6.19
N ALA A 51 16.94 7.81 -7.40
CA ALA A 51 15.96 6.90 -8.00
C ALA A 51 15.88 5.56 -7.22
N ALA A 52 17.02 5.03 -6.77
CA ALA A 52 17.05 3.84 -5.93
C ALA A 52 16.35 4.05 -4.58
N VAL A 53 16.57 5.20 -3.93
CA VAL A 53 15.88 5.56 -2.68
C VAL A 53 14.38 5.69 -2.89
N ALA A 54 13.94 6.31 -3.99
CA ALA A 54 12.52 6.40 -4.32
C ALA A 54 11.89 5.00 -4.47
N GLY A 55 12.57 4.07 -5.16
CA GLY A 55 12.13 2.68 -5.25
C GLY A 55 12.07 1.96 -3.90
N GLN A 56 12.99 2.27 -2.97
CA GLN A 56 12.93 1.73 -1.61
C GLN A 56 11.76 2.30 -0.81
N MET A 57 11.39 3.57 -1.01
CA MET A 57 10.21 4.16 -0.36
C MET A 57 8.91 3.51 -0.84
N GLU A 58 8.79 3.23 -2.15
CA GLU A 58 7.64 2.48 -2.70
C GLU A 58 7.57 1.05 -2.16
N ALA A 59 8.71 0.35 -2.07
CA ALA A 59 8.75 -0.98 -1.48
C ALA A 59 8.40 -0.98 0.03
N LEU A 60 8.77 0.08 0.76
CA LEU A 60 8.38 0.26 2.16
C LEU A 60 6.89 0.53 2.30
N GLU A 61 6.30 1.34 1.42
CA GLU A 61 4.87 1.61 1.39
C GLU A 61 4.06 0.31 1.23
N GLN A 62 4.45 -0.55 0.28
CA GLN A 62 3.79 -1.84 0.09
C GLN A 62 3.85 -2.73 1.35
N LYS A 63 4.99 -2.71 2.05
CA LYS A 63 5.15 -3.46 3.31
C LYS A 63 4.30 -2.88 4.44
N LEU A 64 4.19 -1.56 4.52
CA LEU A 64 3.33 -0.89 5.51
C LEU A 64 1.86 -1.16 5.25
N SER A 65 1.43 -1.15 3.98
CA SER A 65 0.07 -1.57 3.60
C SER A 65 -0.20 -3.01 4.02
N THR A 66 0.70 -3.95 3.71
CA THR A 66 0.54 -5.36 4.11
C THR A 66 0.46 -5.52 5.63
N LEU A 67 1.26 -4.76 6.39
CA LEU A 67 1.21 -4.77 7.85
C LEU A 67 -0.11 -4.20 8.37
N SER A 68 -0.60 -3.11 7.77
CA SER A 68 -1.89 -2.50 8.09
C SER A 68 -3.05 -3.49 7.90
N ASP A 69 -3.10 -4.15 6.74
CA ASP A 69 -4.13 -5.15 6.41
C ASP A 69 -4.08 -6.32 7.40
N GLY A 70 -2.88 -6.76 7.78
CA GLY A 70 -2.68 -7.78 8.81
C GLY A 70 -3.20 -7.34 10.19
N THR A 71 -3.00 -6.07 10.58
CA THR A 71 -3.53 -5.55 11.85
C THR A 71 -5.06 -5.43 11.84
N GLU A 72 -5.67 -5.09 10.70
CA GLU A 72 -7.13 -5.09 10.54
C GLU A 72 -7.70 -6.50 10.67
N ALA A 73 -7.07 -7.49 10.03
CA ALA A 73 -7.47 -8.90 10.17
C ALA A 73 -7.44 -9.37 11.63
N ILE A 74 -6.40 -8.99 12.39
CA ILE A 74 -6.31 -9.30 13.83
C ILE A 74 -7.41 -8.57 14.62
N ALA A 75 -7.69 -7.31 14.30
CA ALA A 75 -8.77 -6.55 14.95
C ALA A 75 -10.14 -7.22 14.74
N MET A 76 -10.43 -7.73 13.54
CA MET A 76 -11.65 -8.51 13.27
C MET A 76 -11.71 -9.78 14.12
N VAL A 77 -10.60 -10.52 14.22
CA VAL A 77 -10.53 -11.72 15.07
C VAL A 77 -10.81 -11.35 16.52
N ILE A 78 -10.13 -10.34 17.07
CA ILE A 78 -10.35 -9.88 18.45
C ILE A 78 -11.81 -9.44 18.66
N GLY A 79 -12.40 -8.70 17.72
CA GLY A 79 -13.80 -8.32 17.75
C GLY A 79 -14.75 -9.53 17.80
N ASN A 80 -14.45 -10.57 17.02
CA ASN A 80 -15.19 -11.83 17.07
C ASN A 80 -15.04 -12.53 18.44
N TRP A 81 -13.82 -12.65 18.96
CA TRP A 81 -13.58 -13.26 20.29
C TRP A 81 -14.26 -12.48 21.42
N HIS A 82 -14.31 -11.15 21.33
CA HIS A 82 -15.05 -10.32 22.27
C HIS A 82 -16.54 -10.67 22.30
N ASN A 83 -17.16 -10.84 21.12
CA ASN A 83 -18.57 -11.24 21.02
C ASN A 83 -18.80 -12.65 21.57
N VAL A 84 -17.92 -13.61 21.27
CA VAL A 84 -18.02 -14.99 21.77
C VAL A 84 -17.92 -15.03 23.30
N LEU A 85 -16.91 -14.37 23.88
CA LEU A 85 -16.74 -14.32 25.33
C LEU A 85 -17.89 -13.57 26.02
N GLY A 86 -18.40 -12.49 25.41
CA GLY A 86 -19.58 -11.78 25.90
C GLY A 86 -20.82 -12.67 25.93
N ALA A 87 -21.06 -13.42 24.86
CA ALA A 87 -22.18 -14.37 24.78
C ALA A 87 -22.05 -15.50 25.82
N ILE A 88 -20.85 -16.03 26.04
CA ILE A 88 -20.59 -17.04 27.08
C ILE A 88 -20.85 -16.47 28.47
N ASN A 89 -20.37 -15.26 28.77
CA ASN A 89 -20.60 -14.63 30.07
C ASN A 89 -22.08 -14.36 30.32
N MET A 90 -22.81 -13.83 29.32
CA MET A 90 -24.26 -13.61 29.42
C MET A 90 -25.04 -14.90 29.60
N ALA A 91 -24.58 -16.02 29.02
CA ALA A 91 -25.19 -17.34 29.21
C ALA A 91 -24.74 -18.03 30.51
N SER A 92 -23.58 -17.68 31.06
CA SER A 92 -23.07 -18.26 32.32
C SER A 92 -23.61 -17.55 33.55
N ASP A 93 -23.97 -16.26 33.44
CA ASP A 93 -24.81 -15.56 34.42
C ASP A 93 -26.27 -16.02 34.25
N GLU A 94 -26.55 -17.26 34.64
CA GLU A 94 -27.92 -17.75 34.80
C GLU A 94 -28.67 -16.84 35.79
N PRO A 95 -29.87 -16.33 35.45
CA PRO A 95 -30.68 -15.57 36.40
C PRO A 95 -31.05 -16.49 37.56
N SER A 96 -30.67 -16.07 38.77
CA SER A 96 -31.02 -16.73 40.03
C SER A 96 -32.48 -17.19 40.01
N GLU A 97 -32.69 -18.49 40.24
CA GLU A 97 -33.98 -19.18 40.35
C GLU A 97 -34.90 -18.54 41.40
N ASN A 98 -35.46 -17.36 41.15
CA ASN A 98 -36.49 -16.78 42.01
C ASN A 98 -37.40 -15.86 41.17
N GLU A 99 -38.67 -16.28 41.14
CA GLU A 99 -39.87 -15.50 40.84
C GLU A 99 -40.38 -15.51 39.38
N ASP A 100 -41.55 -16.17 39.25
CA ASP A 100 -42.53 -16.17 38.17
C ASP A 100 -42.29 -17.02 36.91
N HIS A 101 -42.91 -18.22 36.92
CA HIS A 101 -43.19 -19.11 35.78
C HIS A 101 -44.11 -18.50 34.68
N SER A 102 -44.05 -17.18 34.45
CA SER A 102 -44.90 -16.49 33.47
C SER A 102 -44.14 -15.62 32.47
N MET A 103 -42.81 -15.48 32.59
CA MET A 103 -42.02 -14.80 31.55
C MET A 103 -41.81 -15.74 30.35
N PRO A 104 -42.27 -15.37 29.14
CA PRO A 104 -42.03 -16.17 27.95
C PRO A 104 -40.53 -16.25 27.66
N LEU A 105 -40.04 -17.47 27.36
CA LEU A 105 -38.66 -17.69 26.95
C LEU A 105 -38.30 -16.71 25.80
N PRO A 106 -37.12 -16.07 25.85
CA PRO A 106 -36.70 -15.20 24.75
C PRO A 106 -36.62 -16.00 23.45
N GLN A 107 -37.12 -15.41 22.36
CA GLN A 107 -37.05 -16.04 21.03
C GLN A 107 -35.58 -16.13 20.56
N THR A 108 -35.24 -17.22 19.88
CA THR A 108 -33.89 -17.55 19.40
C THR A 108 -33.54 -16.84 18.09
N LEU A 109 -33.64 -15.51 18.07
CA LEU A 109 -33.25 -14.73 16.89
C LEU A 109 -31.73 -14.54 16.83
N VAL A 110 -31.11 -15.03 15.76
CA VAL A 110 -29.67 -14.91 15.49
C VAL A 110 -29.45 -14.08 14.23
N ARG A 111 -28.44 -13.21 14.25
CA ARG A 111 -28.04 -12.43 13.06
C ARG A 111 -27.11 -13.26 12.19
N ILE A 112 -27.52 -13.56 10.96
CA ILE A 112 -26.68 -14.21 9.96
C ILE A 112 -26.31 -13.16 8.90
N PRO A 113 -25.02 -12.96 8.60
CA PRO A 113 -24.60 -12.06 7.53
C PRO A 113 -25.22 -12.47 6.19
N THR A 114 -25.90 -11.54 5.52
CA THR A 114 -26.58 -11.79 4.24
C THR A 114 -25.67 -11.59 3.02
N GLU A 115 -24.42 -11.22 3.22
CA GLU A 115 -23.47 -10.88 2.14
C GLU A 115 -23.11 -12.10 1.27
N HIS A 116 -23.30 -13.31 1.80
CA HIS A 116 -23.16 -14.59 1.09
C HIS A 116 -24.52 -15.28 0.81
N ALA A 117 -25.65 -14.56 0.97
CA ALA A 117 -26.98 -15.10 0.74
C ALA A 117 -27.16 -15.81 -0.62
N PRO A 118 -26.71 -15.29 -1.77
CA PRO A 118 -26.90 -15.99 -3.05
C PRO A 118 -26.15 -17.32 -3.13
N THR A 119 -24.97 -17.44 -2.50
CA THR A 119 -24.22 -18.71 -2.46
C THR A 119 -24.84 -19.73 -1.52
N LEU A 120 -25.43 -19.29 -0.40
CA LEU A 120 -26.15 -20.17 0.52
C LEU A 120 -27.46 -20.66 -0.08
N GLN A 121 -28.17 -19.82 -0.84
CA GLN A 121 -29.40 -20.17 -1.53
C GLN A 121 -29.14 -21.18 -2.66
N ALA A 122 -28.07 -20.99 -3.44
CA ALA A 122 -27.63 -21.97 -4.43
C ALA A 122 -27.22 -23.33 -3.81
N GLN A 123 -26.60 -23.34 -2.63
CA GLN A 123 -26.27 -24.58 -1.92
C GLN A 123 -27.51 -25.26 -1.34
N ALA A 124 -28.48 -24.49 -0.83
CA ALA A 124 -29.75 -25.00 -0.33
C ALA A 124 -30.61 -25.62 -1.45
N GLU A 125 -30.66 -24.99 -2.62
CA GLU A 125 -31.37 -25.51 -3.80
C GLU A 125 -30.70 -26.81 -4.32
N ASN A 126 -29.37 -26.86 -4.41
CA ASN A 126 -28.65 -28.08 -4.79
C ASN A 126 -28.87 -29.23 -3.80
N ALA A 127 -28.95 -28.93 -2.49
CA ALA A 127 -29.23 -29.93 -1.47
C ALA A 127 -30.68 -30.46 -1.56
N ALA A 128 -31.64 -29.61 -1.92
CA ALA A 128 -33.03 -29.98 -2.12
C ALA A 128 -33.22 -30.85 -3.39
N GLU A 129 -32.60 -30.47 -4.51
CA GLU A 129 -32.65 -31.23 -5.78
C GLU A 129 -31.99 -32.62 -5.65
N SER A 130 -30.93 -32.73 -4.84
CA SER A 130 -30.29 -34.02 -4.54
C SER A 130 -31.22 -34.95 -3.74
N ALA A 131 -32.02 -34.41 -2.82
CA ALA A 131 -32.98 -35.20 -2.04
C ALA A 131 -34.18 -35.66 -2.87
N GLU A 132 -34.68 -34.84 -3.80
CA GLU A 132 -35.77 -35.21 -4.72
C GLU A 132 -35.35 -36.31 -5.73
N ASN A 133 -34.12 -36.29 -6.24
CA ASN A 133 -33.62 -37.33 -7.13
C ASN A 133 -33.43 -38.69 -6.43
N THR A 134 -33.12 -38.70 -5.13
CA THR A 134 -33.03 -39.97 -4.37
C THR A 134 -34.40 -40.58 -4.04
N SER A 135 -35.45 -39.76 -3.92
CA SER A 135 -36.82 -40.24 -3.63
C SER A 135 -37.57 -40.74 -4.86
N THR A 136 -37.12 -40.40 -6.06
CA THR A 136 -37.74 -40.82 -7.33
C THR A 136 -37.15 -42.11 -7.91
N LEU A 137 -36.08 -42.63 -7.31
CA LEU A 137 -35.36 -43.84 -7.76
C LEU A 137 -35.63 -45.10 -6.90
N SER A 138 -36.51 -45.03 -5.90
CA SER A 138 -37.02 -46.19 -5.12
C SER A 138 -38.49 -46.47 -5.44
#